data_AF-A0A8T4S3M0-F1
#
_entry.id   AF-A0A8T4S3M0-F1
#
_cell.length_a   1.000
_cell.length_b   1.000
_cell.length_c   1.000
_cell.angle_alpha   90.00
_cell.angle_beta   90.00
_cell.angle_gamma   90.00
#
_symmetry.space_group_name_H-M   'P 1'
#
loop_
_entity.id
_entity.type
_entity.pdbx_description
1 polymer ?
#
loop_
_entity_poly.entity_id
_entity_poly.type
_entity_poly.pdbx_seq_one_letter_code
_entity_poly.pdbx_strand_id
1 'polypeptide(L)'
;MIHLSNSLQHYKRPEIQEAIAEHASNKEVAARFNDRFGKRPDVLQYPSDVLEMARKGATSFHCSEELWSNPLQLKPLMNRKELDNLRVGWDLVIDIDYKDFQYSQLAADLIIKALRHHNIHSVSIKFSGNKGFHIGMPFEAFPSEYKGIDMKLLFPDATKRIVLYLNEKIKTQLTKKLLDVEGGNIAKIAEKLGVSFNVLSNVDKVKKIANLMHNSFLNTDLGLISSRHMYRMPYSLHEKSGLVSLPIPVDDIMAFDKNSAKPEKLQLSDVTFLDRTKAAPSEAADLFTKAYDATFEVPVADKTEKEYEIPAEAVPEKFFPPCIQKLLLGVEDGRKRTLFILTNFLASCYKSCCLG
;
A
#
# COMPACT_ATOMS: atom_id res chain seq x y z
N MET A 1 2.18 20.43 1.74
CA MET A 1 3.63 20.21 1.50
C MET A 1 4.31 20.37 2.84
N ILE A 2 5.14 19.42 3.26
CA ILE A 2 5.83 19.49 4.56
C ILE A 2 7.04 20.42 4.40
N HIS A 3 7.12 21.45 5.25
CA HIS A 3 8.28 22.33 5.26
C HIS A 3 9.51 21.59 5.82
N LEU A 4 10.70 21.88 5.30
CA LEU A 4 11.95 21.22 5.70
C LEU A 4 12.19 21.32 7.22
N SER A 5 11.91 22.48 7.83
CA SER A 5 12.05 22.66 9.29
C SER A 5 11.20 21.68 10.09
N ASN A 6 9.98 21.40 9.64
CA ASN A 6 9.05 20.51 10.34
C ASN A 6 9.51 19.06 10.22
N SER A 7 9.97 18.67 9.02
CA SER A 7 10.59 17.37 8.79
C SER A 7 11.82 17.15 9.70
N LEU A 8 12.72 18.14 9.74
CA LEU A 8 13.93 18.09 10.56
C LEU A 8 13.62 18.08 12.06
N GLN A 9 12.64 18.86 12.51
CA GLN A 9 12.25 18.88 13.92
C GLN A 9 11.74 17.52 14.41
N HIS A 10 11.03 16.80 13.53
CA HIS A 10 10.54 15.46 13.81
C HIS A 10 11.65 14.40 13.72
N TYR A 11 12.35 14.31 12.59
CA TYR A 11 13.33 13.25 12.35
C TYR A 11 14.69 13.44 13.05
N LYS A 12 14.95 14.58 13.71
CA LYS A 12 16.13 14.73 14.58
C LYS A 12 16.01 14.00 15.91
N ARG A 13 14.81 13.54 16.28
CA ARG A 13 14.52 12.85 17.54
C ARG A 13 15.16 11.45 17.51
N PRO A 14 16.08 11.10 18.41
CA PRO A 14 16.78 9.81 18.38
C PRO A 14 15.83 8.61 18.39
N GLU A 15 14.78 8.66 19.22
CA GLU A 15 13.82 7.58 19.37
C GLU A 15 12.97 7.35 18.10
N ILE A 16 12.77 8.39 17.28
CA ILE A 16 12.10 8.27 15.97
C ILE A 16 13.04 7.66 14.94
N GLN A 17 14.32 8.04 14.98
CA GLN A 17 15.34 7.49 14.09
C GLN A 17 15.53 5.99 14.32
N GLU A 18 15.61 5.57 15.59
CA GLU A 18 15.70 4.18 16.01
C GLU A 18 14.49 3.38 15.53
N ALA A 19 13.27 3.83 15.87
CA ALA A 19 12.06 3.11 15.50
C ALA A 19 11.87 2.96 13.97
N ILE A 20 12.28 3.96 13.18
CA ILE A 20 12.25 3.88 11.71
C ILE A 20 13.32 2.91 11.22
N ALA A 21 14.57 3.02 11.67
CA ALA A 21 15.65 2.14 11.22
C ALA A 21 15.40 0.67 11.58
N GLU A 22 14.90 0.39 12.79
CA GLU A 22 14.51 -0.96 13.20
C GLU A 22 13.40 -1.52 12.29
N HIS A 23 12.38 -0.71 12.00
CA HIS A 23 11.30 -1.14 11.12
C HIS A 23 11.76 -1.36 9.67
N ALA A 24 12.83 -0.69 9.22
CA ALA A 24 13.42 -0.86 7.89
C ALA A 24 14.22 -2.14 7.73
N SER A 25 14.53 -2.87 8.82
CA SER A 25 15.37 -4.07 8.75
C SER A 25 14.81 -5.08 7.75
N ASN A 26 15.70 -5.58 6.89
CA ASN A 26 15.40 -6.50 5.79
C ASN A 26 14.35 -6.00 4.77
N LYS A 27 13.99 -4.72 4.76
CA LYS A 27 13.02 -4.16 3.80
C LYS A 27 13.72 -3.27 2.78
N GLU A 28 13.15 -3.22 1.58
CA GLU A 28 13.48 -2.15 0.65
C GLU A 28 12.85 -0.86 1.19
N VAL A 29 13.61 0.23 1.21
CA VAL A 29 13.14 1.54 1.65
C VAL A 29 13.01 2.50 0.46
N ALA A 30 12.03 3.40 0.54
CA ALA A 30 11.92 4.56 -0.32
C ALA A 30 11.59 5.82 0.50
N ALA A 31 12.53 6.76 0.55
CA ALA A 31 12.25 8.10 1.05
C ALA A 31 11.43 8.88 0.00
N ARG A 32 10.52 9.73 0.44
CA ARG A 32 9.77 10.66 -0.42
C ARG A 32 10.22 12.08 -0.16
N PHE A 33 10.40 12.85 -1.23
CA PHE A 33 10.77 14.25 -1.23
C PHE A 33 9.57 15.05 -1.76
N ASN A 34 8.57 15.28 -0.90
CA ASN A 34 7.26 15.85 -1.27
C ASN A 34 6.53 15.06 -2.37
N ASP A 35 6.67 15.49 -3.61
CA ASP A 35 5.95 15.02 -4.79
C ASP A 35 6.67 13.89 -5.54
N ARG A 36 7.93 13.58 -5.19
CA ARG A 36 8.71 12.48 -5.80
C ARG A 36 9.25 11.47 -4.79
N PHE A 37 9.40 10.23 -5.20
CA PHE A 37 10.17 9.23 -4.45
C PHE A 37 11.66 9.31 -4.79
N GLY A 38 12.49 8.92 -3.81
CA GLY A 38 13.91 8.70 -3.98
C GLY A 38 14.20 7.52 -4.92
N LYS A 39 15.49 7.34 -5.23
CA LYS A 39 15.93 6.19 -6.03
C LYS A 39 15.74 4.90 -5.22
N ARG A 40 15.49 3.82 -5.94
CA ARG A 40 15.24 2.47 -5.39
C ARG A 40 16.11 1.44 -6.13
N PRO A 41 16.57 0.38 -5.45
CA PRO A 41 16.38 0.11 -4.02
C PRO A 41 17.21 1.03 -3.12
N ASP A 42 16.79 1.17 -1.88
CA ASP A 42 17.52 1.86 -0.83
C ASP A 42 17.28 1.16 0.52
N VAL A 43 18.07 1.49 1.53
CA VAL A 43 17.96 0.94 2.89
C VAL A 43 18.19 2.04 3.93
N LEU A 44 17.75 1.79 5.17
CA LEU A 44 18.14 2.56 6.34
C LEU A 44 18.84 1.60 7.28
N GLN A 45 20.18 1.66 7.34
CA GLN A 45 20.99 0.72 8.11
C GLN A 45 21.24 1.24 9.53
N TYR A 46 21.41 2.56 9.66
CA TYR A 46 21.66 3.22 10.93
C TYR A 46 20.57 4.24 11.23
N PRO A 47 20.22 4.49 12.50
CA PRO A 47 19.27 5.54 12.88
C PRO A 47 19.60 6.90 12.26
N SER A 48 20.89 7.27 12.20
CA SER A 48 21.36 8.53 11.61
C SER A 48 20.96 8.72 10.15
N ASP A 49 20.77 7.64 9.38
CA ASP A 49 20.40 7.69 7.97
C ASP A 49 19.06 8.42 7.78
N VAL A 50 18.14 8.27 8.74
CA VAL A 50 16.83 8.94 8.74
C VAL A 50 17.00 10.46 8.77
N LEU A 51 17.83 10.98 9.68
CA LEU A 51 18.10 12.41 9.78
C LEU A 51 18.88 12.92 8.56
N GLU A 52 19.83 12.15 8.04
CA GLU A 52 20.58 12.52 6.84
C GLU A 52 19.68 12.63 5.61
N MET A 53 18.74 11.71 5.44
CA MET A 53 17.74 11.78 4.37
C MET A 53 16.79 12.97 4.57
N ALA A 54 16.37 13.25 5.81
CA ALA A 54 15.56 14.43 6.13
C ALA A 54 16.30 15.75 5.79
N ARG A 55 17.62 15.83 6.06
CA ARG A 55 18.47 16.98 5.66
C ARG A 55 18.52 17.19 4.15
N LYS A 56 18.41 16.11 3.37
CA LYS A 56 18.30 16.15 1.90
C LYS A 56 16.89 16.50 1.41
N GLY A 57 15.95 16.75 2.32
CA GLY A 57 14.57 17.11 2.01
C GLY A 57 13.58 15.95 2.01
N ALA A 58 13.95 14.78 2.56
CA ALA A 58 12.98 13.72 2.74
C ALA A 58 11.87 14.18 3.69
N THR A 59 10.63 13.92 3.30
CA THR A 59 9.42 14.24 4.05
C THR A 59 8.83 13.00 4.72
N SER A 60 9.00 11.83 4.11
CA SER A 60 8.45 10.57 4.62
C SER A 60 9.28 9.38 4.17
N PHE A 61 9.09 8.26 4.88
CA PHE A 61 9.77 6.99 4.66
C PHE A 61 8.74 5.89 4.47
N HIS A 62 8.98 5.05 3.46
CA HIS A 62 8.14 3.93 3.08
C HIS A 62 9.00 2.69 2.96
N CYS A 63 8.44 1.52 3.24
CA CYS A 63 9.15 0.24 3.16
C CYS A 63 8.29 -0.85 2.52
N SER A 64 8.95 -1.90 2.00
CA SER A 64 8.27 -3.03 1.39
C SER A 64 7.54 -3.92 2.40
N GLU A 65 6.47 -4.57 1.96
CA GLU A 65 5.87 -5.72 2.68
C GLU A 65 6.81 -6.92 2.68
N GLU A 66 7.50 -7.13 1.56
CA GLU A 66 8.49 -8.20 1.39
C GLU A 66 9.74 -7.96 2.22
N LEU A 67 10.27 -9.05 2.76
CA LEU A 67 11.54 -9.12 3.48
C LEU A 67 12.59 -9.72 2.55
N TRP A 68 13.75 -9.09 2.48
CA TRP A 68 14.85 -9.43 1.57
C TRP A 68 16.10 -9.80 2.35
N SER A 69 16.84 -10.79 1.83
CA SER A 69 18.17 -11.13 2.32
C SER A 69 19.15 -9.97 2.11
N ASN A 70 19.04 -9.28 0.97
CA ASN A 70 19.77 -8.05 0.67
C ASN A 70 18.94 -7.14 -0.26
N PRO A 71 18.25 -6.11 0.28
CA PRO A 71 17.42 -5.21 -0.51
C PRO A 71 18.18 -4.48 -1.63
N LEU A 72 19.48 -4.19 -1.46
CA LEU A 72 20.28 -3.47 -2.45
C LEU A 72 20.55 -4.28 -3.73
N GLN A 73 20.29 -5.59 -3.73
CA GLN A 73 20.40 -6.43 -4.94
C GLN A 73 19.18 -6.34 -5.85
N LEU A 74 18.08 -5.73 -5.39
CA LEU A 74 16.87 -5.56 -6.18
C LEU A 74 17.13 -4.69 -7.41
N LYS A 75 16.61 -5.10 -8.56
CA LYS A 75 16.69 -4.34 -9.81
C LYS A 75 15.30 -4.11 -10.39
N PRO A 76 15.10 -3.01 -11.14
CA PRO A 76 13.92 -2.88 -11.97
C PRO A 76 13.79 -4.10 -12.90
N LEU A 77 12.56 -4.56 -13.15
CA LEU A 77 12.23 -5.65 -14.09
C LEU A 77 12.75 -7.06 -13.72
N MET A 78 13.12 -7.29 -12.45
CA MET A 78 13.36 -8.66 -11.98
C MET A 78 12.12 -9.52 -12.17
N ASN A 79 12.31 -10.74 -12.65
CA ASN A 79 11.24 -11.72 -12.76
C ASN A 79 10.93 -12.36 -11.39
N ARG A 80 9.81 -13.09 -11.28
CA ARG A 80 9.39 -13.67 -10.00
C ARG A 80 10.43 -14.61 -9.38
N LYS A 81 11.10 -15.44 -10.18
CA LYS A 81 12.14 -16.35 -9.68
C LYS A 81 13.33 -15.59 -9.08
N GLU A 82 13.74 -14.49 -9.70
CA GLU A 82 14.82 -13.64 -9.18
C GLU A 82 14.43 -12.97 -7.85
N LEU A 83 13.19 -12.48 -7.76
CA LEU A 83 12.66 -11.91 -6.51
C LEU A 83 12.56 -12.98 -5.42
N ASP A 84 12.03 -14.16 -5.75
CA ASP A 84 11.86 -15.28 -4.82
C ASP A 84 13.21 -15.77 -4.25
N ASN A 85 14.29 -15.71 -5.02
CA ASN A 85 15.64 -16.05 -4.56
C ASN A 85 16.19 -15.04 -3.53
N LEU A 86 15.73 -13.79 -3.57
CA LEU A 86 16.12 -12.76 -2.61
C LEU A 86 15.17 -12.67 -1.41
N ARG A 87 13.91 -13.10 -1.58
CA ARG A 87 12.89 -12.99 -0.56
C ARG A 87 13.13 -13.99 0.57
N VAL A 88 13.16 -13.49 1.80
CA VAL A 88 13.26 -14.30 3.03
C VAL A 88 11.94 -14.39 3.78
N GLY A 89 10.96 -13.54 3.45
CA GLY A 89 9.63 -13.54 4.03
C GLY A 89 8.79 -12.37 3.53
N TRP A 90 7.63 -12.15 4.14
CA TRP A 90 6.76 -11.01 3.86
C TRP A 90 5.84 -10.76 5.07
N ASP A 91 5.66 -9.50 5.44
CA ASP A 91 4.69 -9.12 6.47
C ASP A 91 3.32 -8.91 5.84
N LEU A 92 2.24 -9.31 6.50
CA LEU A 92 0.89 -8.94 6.06
C LEU A 92 0.63 -7.50 6.52
N VAL A 93 0.37 -6.61 5.55
CA VAL A 93 -0.06 -5.24 5.82
C VAL A 93 -1.36 -5.00 5.05
N ILE A 94 -2.40 -4.60 5.79
CA ILE A 94 -3.74 -4.32 5.27
C ILE A 94 -3.94 -2.80 5.37
N ASP A 95 -4.07 -2.12 4.24
CA ASP A 95 -4.31 -0.67 4.18
C ASP A 95 -5.82 -0.35 4.10
N ILE A 96 -6.34 0.21 5.18
CA ILE A 96 -7.73 0.66 5.28
C ILE A 96 -7.74 2.19 5.10
N ASP A 97 -8.14 2.68 3.93
CA ASP A 97 -8.28 4.11 3.66
C ASP A 97 -9.63 4.45 3.04
N TYR A 98 -10.66 4.64 3.88
CA TYR A 98 -11.93 5.24 3.46
C TYR A 98 -11.84 6.77 3.46
N LYS A 99 -12.67 7.43 2.63
CA LYS A 99 -12.73 8.90 2.60
C LYS A 99 -13.23 9.52 3.91
N ASP A 100 -14.02 8.77 4.68
CA ASP A 100 -14.47 9.10 6.03
C ASP A 100 -13.63 8.33 7.05
N PHE A 101 -13.12 9.05 8.05
CA PHE A 101 -12.23 8.48 9.06
C PHE A 101 -12.93 7.50 10.00
N GLN A 102 -14.18 7.78 10.37
CA GLN A 102 -14.95 6.90 11.25
C GLN A 102 -15.20 5.56 10.55
N TYR A 103 -15.35 5.56 9.23
CA TYR A 103 -15.53 4.34 8.45
C TYR A 103 -14.25 3.51 8.45
N SER A 104 -13.08 4.14 8.31
CA SER A 104 -11.79 3.48 8.49
C SER A 104 -11.61 2.90 9.89
N GLN A 105 -12.02 3.61 10.95
CA GLN A 105 -11.97 3.10 12.33
C GLN A 105 -12.85 1.85 12.50
N LEU A 106 -14.10 1.89 12.00
CA LEU A 106 -15.03 0.77 12.10
C LEU A 106 -14.56 -0.46 11.32
N ALA A 107 -14.02 -0.26 10.11
CA ALA A 107 -13.45 -1.34 9.33
C ALA A 107 -12.22 -1.94 10.03
N ALA A 108 -11.32 -1.11 10.56
CA ALA A 108 -10.14 -1.57 11.27
C ALA A 108 -10.46 -2.36 12.53
N ASP A 109 -11.39 -1.88 13.35
CA ASP A 109 -11.91 -2.58 14.53
C ASP A 109 -12.49 -3.95 14.17
N LEU A 110 -13.26 -4.04 13.09
CA LEU A 110 -13.85 -5.30 12.63
C LEU A 110 -12.80 -6.27 12.07
N ILE A 111 -11.80 -5.80 11.33
CA ILE A 111 -10.71 -6.66 10.83
C ILE A 111 -9.91 -7.22 12.01
N ILE A 112 -9.59 -6.40 13.02
CA ILE A 112 -8.88 -6.87 14.22
C ILE A 112 -9.70 -7.88 15.00
N LYS A 113 -11.02 -7.66 15.13
CA LYS A 113 -11.92 -8.66 15.72
C LYS A 113 -11.93 -9.96 14.92
N ALA A 114 -11.98 -9.89 13.59
CA ALA A 114 -11.89 -11.06 12.74
C ALA A 114 -10.57 -11.81 12.93
N LEU A 115 -9.43 -11.10 12.95
CA LEU A 115 -8.11 -11.69 13.22
C LEU A 115 -8.05 -12.35 14.62
N ARG A 116 -8.56 -11.69 15.66
CA ARG A 116 -8.63 -12.26 17.02
C ARG A 116 -9.52 -13.50 17.10
N HIS A 117 -10.59 -13.60 16.29
CA HIS A 117 -11.40 -14.82 16.18
C HIS A 117 -10.61 -16.01 15.58
N HIS A 118 -9.50 -15.74 14.89
CA HIS A 118 -8.53 -16.76 14.45
C HIS A 118 -7.41 -16.99 15.47
N ASN A 119 -7.54 -16.49 16.70
CA ASN A 119 -6.54 -16.55 17.77
C ASN A 119 -5.23 -15.85 17.42
N ILE A 120 -5.30 -14.79 16.62
CA ILE A 120 -4.13 -13.96 16.31
C ILE A 120 -3.99 -12.89 17.38
N HIS A 121 -2.88 -12.97 18.10
CA HIS A 121 -2.38 -12.10 19.15
C HIS A 121 -1.25 -11.19 18.66
N SER A 122 -0.49 -11.59 17.64
CA SER A 122 0.62 -10.81 17.05
C SER A 122 0.16 -9.67 16.13
N VAL A 123 -1.15 -9.39 16.09
CA VAL A 123 -1.73 -8.30 15.29
C VAL A 123 -1.36 -6.94 15.88
N SER A 124 -1.01 -6.01 15.01
CA SER A 124 -0.70 -4.62 15.35
C SER A 124 -1.44 -3.67 14.43
N ILE A 125 -1.60 -2.42 14.87
CA ILE A 125 -2.25 -1.38 14.07
C ILE A 125 -1.52 -0.05 14.23
N LYS A 126 -1.52 0.73 13.15
CA LYS A 126 -1.08 2.12 13.19
C LYS A 126 -2.01 3.00 12.38
N PHE A 127 -2.17 4.24 12.83
CA PHE A 127 -2.74 5.30 12.01
C PHE A 127 -1.84 5.58 10.80
N SER A 128 -2.39 5.69 9.60
CA SER A 128 -1.62 5.89 8.36
C SER A 128 -1.08 7.33 8.19
N GLY A 129 -1.53 8.25 9.05
CA GLY A 129 -1.18 9.67 9.01
C GLY A 129 -2.25 10.56 8.36
N ASN A 130 -3.37 10.02 7.89
CA ASN A 130 -4.45 10.86 7.32
C ASN A 130 -5.85 10.40 7.73
N LYS A 131 -6.44 9.46 6.99
CA LYS A 131 -7.81 8.98 7.21
C LYS A 131 -7.89 7.47 7.36
N GLY A 132 -6.76 6.79 7.23
CA GLY A 132 -6.70 5.35 7.24
C GLY A 132 -5.87 4.76 8.37
N PHE A 133 -5.84 3.44 8.38
CA PHE A 133 -5.07 2.62 9.31
C PHE A 133 -4.38 1.51 8.54
N HIS A 134 -3.18 1.14 8.97
CA HIS A 134 -2.55 -0.09 8.54
C HIS A 134 -2.69 -1.12 9.66
N ILE A 135 -3.16 -2.31 9.33
CA ILE A 135 -3.12 -3.47 10.23
C ILE A 135 -1.97 -4.35 9.77
N GLY A 136 -1.13 -4.78 10.72
CA GLY A 136 0.10 -5.50 10.46
C GLY A 136 0.15 -6.82 11.20
N MET A 137 0.61 -7.87 10.53
CA MET A 137 0.99 -9.15 11.15
C MET A 137 2.38 -9.59 10.62
N PRO A 138 3.36 -9.85 11.51
CA PRO A 138 4.70 -10.25 11.09
C PRO A 138 4.72 -11.60 10.36
N PHE A 139 5.69 -11.77 9.44
CA PHE A 139 5.92 -13.02 8.72
C PHE A 139 6.04 -14.24 9.65
N GLU A 140 6.66 -14.07 10.81
CA GLU A 140 6.94 -15.14 11.78
C GLU A 140 5.68 -15.78 12.36
N ALA A 141 4.53 -15.11 12.28
CA ALA A 141 3.25 -15.66 12.71
C ALA A 141 2.70 -16.73 11.73
N PHE A 142 3.18 -16.76 10.49
CA PHE A 142 2.71 -17.70 9.47
C PHE A 142 3.37 -19.08 9.62
N PRO A 143 2.72 -20.16 9.14
CA PRO A 143 3.39 -21.46 9.08
C PRO A 143 4.54 -21.42 8.08
N SER A 144 5.55 -22.26 8.27
CA SER A 144 6.75 -22.29 7.41
C SER A 144 6.45 -22.74 5.97
N GLU A 145 5.42 -23.56 5.79
CA GLU A 145 4.99 -24.06 4.49
C GLU A 145 3.47 -24.25 4.43
N TYR A 146 2.92 -24.28 3.22
CA TYR A 146 1.54 -24.66 2.96
C TYR A 146 1.48 -25.58 1.73
N LYS A 147 0.95 -26.79 1.91
CA LYS A 147 0.88 -27.83 0.87
C LYS A 147 2.24 -28.11 0.20
N GLY A 148 3.32 -28.13 0.98
CA GLY A 148 4.69 -28.38 0.52
C GLY A 148 5.36 -27.20 -0.19
N ILE A 149 4.73 -26.02 -0.21
CA ILE A 149 5.32 -24.78 -0.74
C ILE A 149 5.76 -23.91 0.44
N ASP A 150 7.03 -23.48 0.43
CA ASP A 150 7.58 -22.53 1.39
C ASP A 150 6.75 -21.23 1.40
N MET A 151 6.34 -20.78 2.59
CA MET A 151 5.45 -19.64 2.77
C MET A 151 5.99 -18.35 2.14
N LYS A 152 7.31 -18.15 2.09
CA LYS A 152 7.90 -16.95 1.47
C LYS A 152 7.63 -16.87 -0.04
N LEU A 153 7.34 -17.99 -0.69
CA LEU A 153 7.08 -18.05 -2.14
C LEU A 153 5.64 -17.67 -2.50
N LEU A 154 4.74 -17.64 -1.51
CA LEU A 154 3.32 -17.41 -1.72
C LEU A 154 2.94 -15.92 -1.83
N PHE A 155 3.89 -14.99 -1.66
CA PHE A 155 3.66 -13.57 -1.91
C PHE A 155 3.60 -13.24 -3.42
N PRO A 156 2.68 -12.39 -3.89
CA PRO A 156 1.64 -11.65 -3.15
C PRO A 156 0.30 -12.38 -3.05
N ASP A 157 0.20 -13.60 -3.55
CA ASP A 157 -1.09 -14.30 -3.70
C ASP A 157 -1.70 -14.65 -2.33
N ALA A 158 -0.86 -15.02 -1.36
CA ALA A 158 -1.24 -15.27 0.03
C ALA A 158 -1.86 -14.05 0.70
N THR A 159 -1.20 -12.88 0.62
CA THR A 159 -1.71 -11.64 1.24
C THR A 159 -3.04 -11.25 0.64
N LYS A 160 -3.16 -11.29 -0.70
CA LYS A 160 -4.43 -11.03 -1.40
C LYS A 160 -5.55 -11.96 -0.93
N ARG A 161 -5.25 -13.25 -0.77
CA ARG A 161 -6.24 -14.25 -0.33
C ARG A 161 -6.74 -13.97 1.08
N ILE A 162 -5.84 -13.60 1.99
CA ILE A 162 -6.18 -13.25 3.37
C ILE A 162 -7.03 -11.97 3.42
N VAL A 163 -6.65 -10.94 2.66
CA VAL A 163 -7.39 -9.67 2.58
C VAL A 163 -8.80 -9.88 2.04
N LEU A 164 -8.96 -10.66 0.96
CA LEU A 164 -10.27 -11.06 0.42
C LEU A 164 -11.13 -11.75 1.48
N TYR A 165 -10.55 -12.74 2.17
CA TYR A 165 -11.21 -13.49 3.22
C TYR A 165 -11.72 -12.59 4.35
N LEU A 166 -10.84 -11.74 4.89
CA LEU A 166 -11.17 -10.86 6.01
C LEU A 166 -12.22 -9.83 5.61
N ASN A 167 -12.12 -9.25 4.40
CA ASN A 167 -13.10 -8.30 3.90
C ASN A 167 -14.50 -8.94 3.77
N GLU A 168 -14.59 -10.16 3.27
CA GLU A 168 -15.86 -10.88 3.19
C GLU A 168 -16.42 -11.17 4.59
N LYS A 169 -15.58 -11.53 5.56
CA LYS A 169 -16.00 -11.77 6.95
C LYS A 169 -16.57 -10.55 7.64
N ILE A 170 -16.05 -9.36 7.37
CA ILE A 170 -16.52 -8.13 8.03
C ILE A 170 -17.69 -7.46 7.30
N LYS A 171 -17.93 -7.79 6.03
CA LYS A 171 -18.88 -7.12 5.12
C LYS A 171 -20.24 -6.84 5.74
N THR A 172 -20.91 -7.87 6.28
CA THR A 172 -22.25 -7.74 6.86
C THR A 172 -22.25 -6.88 8.12
N GLN A 173 -21.27 -7.07 9.00
CA GLN A 173 -21.19 -6.34 10.26
C GLN A 173 -20.83 -4.86 10.04
N LEU A 174 -19.90 -4.59 9.11
CA LEU A 174 -19.55 -3.24 8.69
C LEU A 174 -20.78 -2.52 8.14
N THR A 175 -21.56 -3.19 7.27
CA THR A 175 -22.76 -2.61 6.66
C THR A 175 -23.76 -2.20 7.73
N LYS A 176 -24.02 -3.09 8.70
CA LYS A 176 -24.92 -2.82 9.82
C LYS A 176 -24.43 -1.63 10.66
N LYS A 177 -23.15 -1.62 11.06
CA LYS A 177 -22.57 -0.53 11.86
C LYS A 177 -22.63 0.82 11.14
N LEU A 178 -22.39 0.87 9.84
CA LEU A 178 -22.50 2.12 9.07
C LEU A 178 -23.95 2.62 8.97
N LEU A 179 -24.91 1.71 8.76
CA LEU A 179 -26.33 2.06 8.78
C LEU A 179 -26.74 2.61 10.15
N ASP A 180 -26.28 2.00 11.24
CA ASP A 180 -26.57 2.46 12.60
C ASP A 180 -25.97 3.86 12.85
N VAL A 181 -24.71 4.09 12.47
CA VAL A 181 -24.01 5.38 12.63
C VAL A 181 -24.67 6.51 11.83
N GLU A 182 -25.18 6.21 10.63
CA GLU A 182 -25.81 7.20 9.76
C GLU A 182 -27.34 7.26 9.88
N GLY A 183 -27.93 6.59 10.87
CA GLY A 183 -29.38 6.60 11.11
C GLY A 183 -30.19 6.04 9.93
N GLY A 184 -29.63 5.07 9.21
CA GLY A 184 -30.23 4.50 8.00
C GLY A 184 -30.12 5.39 6.75
N ASN A 185 -29.37 6.50 6.79
CA ASN A 185 -29.21 7.39 5.64
C ASN A 185 -28.20 6.86 4.63
N ILE A 186 -28.71 6.14 3.64
CA ILE A 186 -27.93 5.49 2.58
C ILE A 186 -27.27 6.49 1.64
N ALA A 187 -27.90 7.66 1.41
CA ALA A 187 -27.33 8.72 0.57
C ALA A 187 -26.05 9.28 1.18
N LYS A 188 -26.08 9.50 2.49
CA LYS A 188 -24.92 9.96 3.24
C LYS A 188 -23.78 8.93 3.25
N ILE A 189 -24.11 7.63 3.37
CA ILE A 189 -23.12 6.55 3.25
C ILE A 189 -22.48 6.56 1.86
N ALA A 190 -23.28 6.62 0.79
CA ALA A 190 -22.79 6.63 -0.58
C ALA A 190 -21.90 7.86 -0.86
N GLU A 191 -22.30 9.03 -0.39
CA GLU A 191 -21.51 10.27 -0.49
C GLU A 191 -20.16 10.14 0.23
N LYS A 192 -20.16 9.62 1.46
CA LYS A 192 -18.95 9.39 2.26
C LYS A 192 -18.06 8.28 1.71
N LEU A 193 -18.61 7.32 1.00
CA LEU A 193 -17.84 6.35 0.21
C LEU A 193 -17.36 6.96 -1.12
N GLY A 194 -17.93 8.08 -1.54
CA GLY A 194 -17.56 8.77 -2.76
C GLY A 194 -18.18 8.20 -4.04
N VAL A 195 -19.35 7.56 -3.93
CA VAL A 195 -20.08 6.93 -5.03
C VAL A 195 -21.25 7.82 -5.43
N SER A 196 -21.47 8.02 -6.74
CA SER A 196 -22.57 8.88 -7.23
C SER A 196 -23.95 8.23 -7.01
N PHE A 197 -24.90 9.03 -6.53
CA PHE A 197 -26.23 8.56 -6.13
C PHE A 197 -27.10 8.13 -7.33
N ASN A 198 -26.80 8.62 -8.53
CA ASN A 198 -27.55 8.34 -9.78
C ASN A 198 -27.46 6.88 -10.25
N VAL A 199 -26.61 6.05 -9.62
CA VAL A 199 -26.49 4.61 -9.89
C VAL A 199 -27.48 3.78 -9.05
N LEU A 200 -28.26 4.38 -8.15
CA LEU A 200 -29.10 3.66 -7.19
C LEU A 200 -30.56 3.55 -7.66
N SER A 201 -30.86 2.67 -8.62
CA SER A 201 -32.22 2.17 -8.83
C SER A 201 -32.61 1.15 -7.74
N ASN A 202 -33.91 1.10 -7.45
CA ASN A 202 -34.50 0.63 -6.20
C ASN A 202 -34.66 -0.92 -6.18
N VAL A 203 -33.59 -1.67 -5.89
CA VAL A 203 -33.65 -3.08 -5.41
C VAL A 203 -32.50 -3.33 -4.41
N ASP A 204 -32.86 -3.84 -3.22
CA ASP A 204 -32.01 -4.20 -2.06
C ASP A 204 -30.85 -3.25 -1.73
N LYS A 205 -31.20 -2.06 -1.23
CA LYS A 205 -30.22 -1.01 -0.84
C LYS A 205 -29.12 -1.50 0.11
N VAL A 206 -29.43 -2.44 1.02
CA VAL A 206 -28.45 -3.01 1.98
C VAL A 206 -27.40 -3.87 1.27
N LYS A 207 -27.82 -4.78 0.37
CA LYS A 207 -26.88 -5.61 -0.41
C LYS A 207 -25.98 -4.75 -1.29
N LYS A 208 -26.54 -3.69 -1.87
CA LYS A 208 -25.78 -2.76 -2.72
C LYS A 208 -24.73 -1.97 -1.93
N ILE A 209 -25.05 -1.48 -0.73
CA ILE A 209 -24.07 -0.82 0.16
C ILE A 209 -22.98 -1.82 0.55
N ALA A 210 -23.36 -3.04 0.94
CA ALA A 210 -22.41 -4.08 1.30
C ALA A 210 -21.41 -4.34 0.16
N ASN A 211 -21.88 -4.40 -1.09
CA ASN A 211 -21.03 -4.57 -2.26
C ASN A 211 -20.17 -3.32 -2.55
N LEU A 212 -20.71 -2.11 -2.45
CA LEU A 212 -19.95 -0.87 -2.65
C LEU A 212 -18.80 -0.75 -1.65
N MET A 213 -19.06 -1.03 -0.37
CA MET A 213 -18.02 -1.02 0.67
C MET A 213 -16.97 -2.09 0.43
N HIS A 214 -17.41 -3.31 0.11
CA HIS A 214 -16.53 -4.43 -0.17
C HIS A 214 -15.59 -4.06 -1.33
N ASN A 215 -16.13 -3.55 -2.43
CA ASN A 215 -15.35 -3.11 -3.58
C ASN A 215 -14.44 -1.91 -3.27
N SER A 216 -14.92 -0.94 -2.49
CA SER A 216 -14.10 0.21 -2.07
C SER A 216 -12.88 -0.24 -1.26
N PHE A 217 -13.05 -1.21 -0.36
CA PHE A 217 -11.94 -1.77 0.41
C PHE A 217 -10.96 -2.53 -0.50
N LEU A 218 -11.47 -3.42 -1.36
CA LEU A 218 -10.62 -4.20 -2.27
C LEU A 218 -9.85 -3.33 -3.26
N ASN A 219 -10.47 -2.27 -3.78
CA ASN A 219 -9.81 -1.34 -4.70
C ASN A 219 -8.66 -0.59 -4.03
N THR A 220 -8.80 -0.25 -2.75
CA THR A 220 -7.73 0.38 -1.98
C THR A 220 -6.63 -0.62 -1.64
N ASP A 221 -6.97 -1.82 -1.14
CA ASP A 221 -5.98 -2.72 -0.54
C ASP A 221 -5.38 -3.73 -1.55
N LEU A 222 -6.22 -4.45 -2.30
CA LEU A 222 -5.73 -5.42 -3.31
C LEU A 222 -5.10 -4.76 -4.53
N GLY A 223 -5.55 -3.54 -4.87
CA GLY A 223 -4.96 -2.75 -5.96
C GLY A 223 -3.51 -2.34 -5.67
N LEU A 224 -3.15 -2.30 -4.39
CA LEU A 224 -1.82 -1.93 -3.93
C LEU A 224 -0.92 -3.15 -3.71
N ILE A 225 -1.47 -4.27 -3.21
CA ILE A 225 -0.72 -5.51 -2.96
C ILE A 225 -0.15 -6.08 -4.26
N SER A 226 1.15 -5.83 -4.45
CA SER A 226 1.93 -6.19 -5.63
C SER A 226 3.40 -6.33 -5.23
N SER A 227 4.21 -7.00 -6.06
CA SER A 227 5.64 -7.13 -5.81
C SER A 227 6.29 -5.76 -5.64
N ARG A 228 7.07 -5.61 -4.57
CA ARG A 228 7.77 -4.39 -4.16
C ARG A 228 6.84 -3.21 -3.91
N HIS A 229 5.57 -3.48 -3.56
CA HIS A 229 4.68 -2.48 -3.00
C HIS A 229 5.25 -1.93 -1.69
N MET A 230 4.94 -0.67 -1.40
CA MET A 230 5.54 0.11 -0.33
C MET A 230 4.45 0.76 0.50
N TYR A 231 4.51 0.61 1.81
CA TYR A 231 3.65 1.31 2.74
C TYR A 231 4.45 2.29 3.60
N ARG A 232 3.77 3.33 4.09
CA ARG A 232 4.38 4.32 4.98
C ARG A 232 4.83 3.67 6.28
N MET A 233 6.08 3.89 6.67
CA MET A 233 6.63 3.34 7.91
C MET A 233 5.97 3.94 9.16
N PRO A 234 5.95 3.23 10.30
CA PRO A 234 5.62 3.84 11.58
C PRO A 234 6.56 5.02 11.84
N TYR A 235 6.04 6.03 12.53
CA TYR A 235 6.68 7.30 12.84
C TYR A 235 7.07 8.18 11.64
N SER A 236 6.82 7.75 10.40
CA SER A 236 6.97 8.62 9.23
C SER A 236 5.83 9.64 9.16
N LEU A 237 6.13 10.87 8.73
CA LEU A 237 5.14 11.91 8.44
C LEU A 237 4.33 11.57 7.19
N HIS A 238 3.11 12.10 7.12
CA HIS A 238 2.24 12.08 5.94
C HIS A 238 2.25 13.44 5.21
N GLU A 239 2.51 13.43 3.90
CA GLU A 239 2.95 14.61 3.13
C GLU A 239 1.88 15.71 3.01
N LYS A 240 0.60 15.32 3.08
CA LYS A 240 -0.52 16.26 2.96
C LYS A 240 -0.99 16.79 4.30
N SER A 241 -1.09 15.92 5.31
CA SER A 241 -1.66 16.26 6.62
C SER A 241 -0.60 16.75 7.62
N GLY A 242 0.66 16.39 7.42
CA GLY A 242 1.74 16.62 8.38
C GLY A 242 1.67 15.74 9.63
N LEU A 243 0.70 14.84 9.74
CA LEU A 243 0.57 13.94 10.89
C LEU A 243 1.53 12.75 10.77
N VAL A 244 1.90 12.22 11.91
CA VAL A 244 2.77 11.06 12.09
C VAL A 244 1.96 9.79 11.87
N SER A 245 2.54 8.81 11.16
CA SER A 245 1.98 7.45 11.15
C SER A 245 2.25 6.80 12.51
N LEU A 246 1.23 6.65 13.33
CA LEU A 246 1.40 6.36 14.76
C LEU A 246 0.90 4.95 15.10
N PRO A 247 1.75 4.02 15.58
CA PRO A 247 1.30 2.79 16.22
C PRO A 247 0.35 3.08 17.37
N ILE A 248 -0.75 2.32 17.48
CA ILE A 248 -1.77 2.49 18.52
C ILE A 248 -2.12 1.14 19.16
N PRO A 249 -2.48 1.10 20.45
CA PRO A 249 -3.03 -0.11 21.05
C PRO A 249 -4.25 -0.59 20.25
N VAL A 250 -4.30 -1.90 20.00
CA VAL A 250 -5.36 -2.54 19.21
C VAL A 250 -6.76 -2.33 19.80
N ASP A 251 -6.88 -2.11 21.11
CA ASP A 251 -8.15 -1.89 21.79
C ASP A 251 -8.61 -0.41 21.77
N ASP A 252 -7.73 0.52 21.39
CA ASP A 252 -7.97 1.97 21.46
C ASP A 252 -8.40 2.60 20.13
N ILE A 253 -8.59 1.81 19.07
CA ILE A 253 -8.86 2.29 17.70
C ILE A 253 -10.07 3.23 17.65
N MET A 254 -11.14 2.87 18.35
CA MET A 254 -12.39 3.65 18.37
C MET A 254 -12.25 4.95 19.17
N ALA A 255 -11.32 5.00 20.12
CA ALA A 255 -11.03 6.17 20.95
C ALA A 255 -9.91 7.05 20.38
N PHE A 256 -9.23 6.59 19.32
CA PHE A 256 -8.06 7.27 18.77
C PHE A 256 -8.39 8.65 18.20
N ASP A 257 -7.76 9.68 18.76
CA ASP A 257 -7.81 11.06 18.26
C ASP A 257 -6.58 11.37 17.37
N LYS A 258 -6.84 11.80 16.13
CA LYS A 258 -5.80 12.24 15.18
C LYS A 258 -4.90 13.35 15.72
N ASN A 259 -5.38 14.17 16.65
CA ASN A 259 -4.54 15.24 17.23
C ASN A 259 -3.34 14.69 18.01
N SER A 260 -3.41 13.45 18.51
CA SER A 260 -2.28 12.78 19.16
C SER A 260 -1.13 12.48 18.19
N ALA A 261 -1.43 12.36 16.89
CA ALA A 261 -0.46 12.13 15.83
C ALA A 261 0.22 13.40 15.31
N LYS A 262 0.02 14.55 15.95
CA LYS A 262 0.75 15.79 15.61
C LYS A 262 2.21 15.68 16.08
N PRO A 263 3.21 16.00 15.24
CA PRO A 263 4.63 15.87 15.61
C PRO A 263 4.99 16.55 16.93
N GLU A 264 4.39 17.71 17.22
CA GLU A 264 4.60 18.50 18.43
C GLU A 264 3.93 17.92 19.69
N LYS A 265 2.96 17.02 19.54
CA LYS A 265 2.26 16.33 20.65
C LYS A 265 2.67 14.87 20.80
N LEU A 266 3.48 14.36 19.88
CA LEU A 266 3.81 12.94 19.79
C LEU A 266 4.58 12.47 21.01
N GLN A 267 3.94 11.62 21.80
CA GLN A 267 4.55 10.79 22.84
C GLN A 267 4.71 9.38 22.28
N LEU A 268 5.93 8.82 22.36
CA LEU A 268 6.11 7.42 22.00
C LEU A 268 5.43 6.54 23.05
N SER A 269 4.83 5.47 22.57
CA SER A 269 4.26 4.41 23.39
C SER A 269 5.09 3.15 23.20
N ASP A 270 4.95 2.19 24.11
CA ASP A 270 5.57 0.86 24.00
C ASP A 270 4.92 -0.02 22.91
N VAL A 271 4.03 0.56 22.09
CA VAL A 271 3.38 -0.14 20.99
C VAL A 271 4.25 -0.11 19.75
N THR A 272 4.69 -1.30 19.34
CA THR A 272 5.45 -1.50 18.10
C THR A 272 4.54 -2.06 17.01
N PHE A 273 4.59 -1.45 15.82
CA PHE A 273 3.90 -1.97 14.63
C PHE A 273 4.76 -3.06 13.98
N LEU A 274 4.14 -4.21 13.69
CA LEU A 274 4.82 -5.45 13.28
C LEU A 274 5.86 -5.93 14.30
N ASP A 275 5.44 -6.00 15.57
CA ASP A 275 6.26 -6.52 16.67
C ASP A 275 6.52 -8.03 16.51
N ARG A 276 7.69 -8.37 15.95
CA ARG A 276 8.12 -9.75 15.69
C ARG A 276 8.27 -10.57 16.99
N THR A 277 8.48 -9.93 18.14
CA THR A 277 8.66 -10.64 19.42
C THR A 277 7.35 -11.24 19.95
N LYS A 278 6.21 -10.75 19.46
CA LYS A 278 4.88 -11.24 19.82
C LYS A 278 4.35 -12.31 18.88
N ALA A 279 5.05 -12.59 17.79
CA ALA A 279 4.63 -13.58 16.80
C ALA A 279 4.98 -15.00 17.27
N ALA A 280 3.95 -15.86 17.38
CA ALA A 280 4.17 -17.27 17.62
C ALA A 280 4.22 -18.04 16.28
N PRO A 281 5.19 -18.95 16.07
CA PRO A 281 5.24 -19.73 14.85
C PRO A 281 3.91 -20.45 14.57
N SER A 282 3.42 -20.34 13.33
CA SER A 282 2.17 -20.97 12.87
C SER A 282 0.88 -20.48 13.56
N GLU A 283 0.91 -19.38 14.29
CA GLU A 283 -0.26 -18.71 14.85
C GLU A 283 -1.34 -18.42 13.79
N ALA A 284 -0.94 -17.97 12.60
CA ALA A 284 -1.83 -17.65 11.50
C ALA A 284 -2.27 -18.88 10.67
N ALA A 285 -1.95 -20.11 11.08
CA ALA A 285 -2.25 -21.31 10.28
C ALA A 285 -3.76 -21.54 10.04
N ASP A 286 -4.61 -21.28 11.05
CA ASP A 286 -6.06 -21.37 10.91
C ASP A 286 -6.62 -20.30 9.97
N LEU A 287 -6.18 -19.05 10.12
CA LEU A 287 -6.53 -17.95 9.22
C LEU A 287 -6.14 -18.31 7.78
N PHE A 288 -4.91 -18.76 7.57
CA PHE A 288 -4.37 -19.08 6.26
C PHE A 288 -5.15 -20.20 5.58
N THR A 289 -5.37 -21.31 6.29
CA THR A 289 -6.16 -22.45 5.80
C THR A 289 -7.57 -22.00 5.41
N LYS A 290 -8.28 -21.29 6.30
CA LYS A 290 -9.63 -20.81 6.02
C LYS A 290 -9.69 -19.80 4.87
N ALA A 291 -8.69 -18.93 4.74
CA ALA A 291 -8.60 -18.01 3.62
C ALA A 291 -8.42 -18.76 2.30
N TYR A 292 -7.58 -19.79 2.25
CA TYR A 292 -7.37 -20.60 1.05
C TYR A 292 -8.55 -21.51 0.70
N ASP A 293 -9.24 -22.07 1.68
CA ASP A 293 -10.40 -22.94 1.45
C ASP A 293 -11.68 -22.18 1.08
N ALA A 294 -11.78 -20.91 1.47
CA ALA A 294 -12.94 -20.10 1.20
C ALA A 294 -13.09 -19.82 -0.31
N THR A 295 -14.25 -20.13 -0.87
CA THR A 295 -14.62 -19.74 -2.24
C THR A 295 -15.19 -18.33 -2.22
N PHE A 296 -14.57 -17.41 -2.96
CA PHE A 296 -15.06 -16.05 -3.12
C PHE A 296 -15.50 -15.84 -4.56
N GLU A 297 -16.57 -15.10 -4.76
CA GLU A 297 -16.74 -14.36 -6.01
C GLU A 297 -15.66 -13.29 -6.01
N VAL A 298 -14.53 -13.55 -6.70
CA VAL A 298 -13.57 -12.48 -6.96
C VAL A 298 -14.34 -11.45 -7.78
N PRO A 299 -14.48 -10.20 -7.30
CA PRO A 299 -15.05 -9.17 -8.15
C PRO A 299 -14.19 -9.18 -9.40
N VAL A 300 -14.81 -9.49 -10.54
CA VAL A 300 -14.18 -9.25 -11.83
C VAL A 300 -13.86 -7.77 -11.76
N ALA A 301 -12.57 -7.44 -11.61
CA ALA A 301 -12.15 -6.08 -11.84
C ALA A 301 -12.79 -5.75 -13.18
N ASP A 302 -13.62 -4.71 -13.23
CA ASP A 302 -13.89 -4.05 -14.50
C ASP A 302 -12.51 -3.64 -14.99
N LYS A 303 -11.85 -4.56 -15.69
CA LYS A 303 -11.15 -4.22 -16.89
C LYS A 303 -12.28 -3.62 -17.72
N THR A 304 -12.55 -2.34 -17.51
CA THR A 304 -12.60 -1.47 -18.66
C THR A 304 -11.28 -1.78 -19.36
N GLU A 305 -11.29 -2.79 -20.23
CA GLU A 305 -10.50 -2.74 -21.43
C GLU A 305 -10.84 -1.35 -21.95
N LYS A 306 -9.94 -0.40 -21.69
CA LYS A 306 -9.90 0.75 -22.54
C LYS A 306 -9.66 0.11 -23.89
N GLU A 307 -10.70 0.04 -24.70
CA GLU A 307 -10.54 -0.12 -26.13
C GLU A 307 -9.62 1.03 -26.51
N TYR A 308 -8.35 0.71 -26.66
CA TYR A 308 -7.46 1.60 -27.36
C TYR A 308 -7.93 1.56 -28.79
N GLU A 309 -8.56 2.65 -29.23
CA GLU A 309 -8.61 2.92 -30.65
C GLU A 309 -7.17 2.98 -31.13
N ILE A 310 -6.71 1.89 -31.75
CA ILE A 310 -5.46 1.91 -32.50
C ILE A 310 -5.71 2.92 -33.62
N PRO A 311 -5.02 4.07 -33.65
CA PRO A 311 -5.24 5.05 -34.69
C PRO A 311 -4.98 4.38 -36.03
N ALA A 312 -5.96 4.43 -36.94
CA ALA A 312 -5.83 3.85 -38.28
C ALA A 312 -4.71 4.53 -39.09
N GLU A 313 -4.28 5.72 -38.67
CA GLU A 313 -3.26 6.53 -39.31
C GLU A 313 -2.09 6.80 -38.35
N ALA A 314 -0.88 6.76 -38.91
CA ALA A 314 0.33 7.12 -38.17
C ALA A 314 0.29 8.60 -37.74
N VAL A 315 0.77 8.88 -36.53
CA VAL A 315 0.89 10.26 -36.02
C VAL A 315 1.79 11.07 -36.97
N PRO A 316 1.33 12.21 -37.51
CA PRO A 316 2.13 13.03 -38.41
C PRO A 316 3.41 13.57 -37.75
N GLU A 317 4.52 13.62 -38.50
CA GLU A 317 5.85 14.03 -38.00
C GLU A 317 5.88 15.41 -37.33
N LYS A 318 4.98 16.33 -37.73
CA LYS A 318 4.84 17.65 -37.13
C LYS A 318 4.53 17.62 -35.63
N PHE A 319 4.01 16.51 -35.12
CA PHE A 319 3.72 16.30 -33.70
C PHE A 319 4.83 15.56 -32.95
N PHE A 320 5.91 15.16 -33.63
CA PHE A 320 7.05 14.54 -32.96
C PHE A 320 7.82 15.58 -32.14
N PRO A 321 8.49 15.17 -31.06
CA PRO A 321 9.35 16.07 -30.31
C PRO A 321 10.39 16.75 -31.22
N PRO A 322 10.75 18.02 -30.96
CA PRO A 322 11.67 18.77 -31.83
C PRO A 322 13.02 18.09 -32.05
N CYS A 323 13.49 17.27 -31.10
CA CYS A 323 14.72 16.49 -31.26
C CYS A 323 14.58 15.38 -32.31
N ILE A 324 13.43 14.70 -32.38
CA ILE A 324 13.15 13.66 -33.38
C ILE A 324 13.00 14.28 -34.77
N GLN A 325 12.28 15.41 -34.88
CA GLN A 325 12.15 16.15 -36.13
C GLN A 325 13.54 16.54 -36.68
N LYS A 326 14.43 17.04 -35.83
CA LYS A 326 15.81 17.36 -36.22
C LYS A 326 16.60 16.13 -36.67
N LEU A 327 16.41 14.98 -36.04
CA LEU A 327 17.07 13.73 -36.46
C LEU A 327 16.56 13.23 -37.82
N LEU A 328 15.28 13.45 -38.14
CA LEU A 328 14.67 13.09 -39.43
C LEU A 328 15.17 13.94 -40.60
N LEU A 329 15.66 15.15 -40.34
CA LEU A 329 16.34 15.99 -41.35
C LEU A 329 17.71 15.41 -41.78
N GLY A 330 18.17 14.36 -41.11
CA GLY A 330 19.47 13.73 -41.36
C GLY A 330 20.57 14.27 -40.45
N VAL A 331 21.60 13.45 -40.26
CA VAL A 331 22.81 13.81 -39.50
C VAL A 331 24.05 13.41 -40.30
N GLU A 332 25.07 14.26 -40.29
CA GLU A 332 26.35 13.97 -40.94
C GLU A 332 27.10 12.83 -40.23
N ASP A 333 27.08 12.83 -38.89
CA ASP A 333 27.71 11.83 -38.03
C ASP A 333 26.73 11.29 -36.96
N GLY A 334 27.00 10.09 -36.43
CA GLY A 334 26.18 9.46 -35.39
C GLY A 334 25.00 8.62 -35.90
N ARG A 335 24.99 8.23 -37.18
CA ARG A 335 23.89 7.50 -37.86
C ARG A 335 23.37 6.27 -37.10
N LYS A 336 24.26 5.46 -36.50
CA LYS A 336 23.86 4.29 -35.69
C LYS A 336 23.09 4.69 -34.43
N ARG A 337 23.50 5.78 -33.78
CA ARG A 337 22.85 6.32 -32.58
C ARG A 337 21.51 6.96 -32.93
N THR A 338 21.44 7.68 -34.04
CA THR A 338 20.20 8.23 -34.60
C THR A 338 19.20 7.11 -34.89
N LEU A 339 19.64 6.04 -35.58
CA LEU A 339 18.79 4.88 -35.86
C LEU A 339 18.27 4.24 -34.57
N PHE A 340 19.13 4.04 -33.56
CA PHE A 340 18.72 3.50 -32.27
C PHE A 340 17.72 4.40 -31.52
N ILE A 341 17.87 5.72 -31.57
CA ILE A 341 16.94 6.67 -30.94
C ILE A 341 15.59 6.63 -31.68
N LEU A 342 15.59 6.64 -33.01
CA LEU A 342 14.38 6.61 -33.82
C LEU A 342 13.60 5.29 -33.66
N THR A 343 14.29 4.15 -33.66
CA THR A 343 13.63 2.84 -33.45
C THR A 343 13.01 2.73 -32.06
N ASN A 344 13.71 3.19 -31.02
CA ASN A 344 13.15 3.21 -29.66
C ASN A 344 11.98 4.20 -29.52
N PHE A 345 12.06 5.37 -30.14
CA PHE A 345 10.98 6.35 -30.16
C PHE A 345 9.72 5.77 -30.81
N LEU A 346 9.84 5.24 -32.03
CA LEU A 346 8.72 4.66 -32.78
C LEU A 346 8.13 3.42 -32.08
N ALA A 347 8.97 2.55 -31.53
CA ALA A 347 8.52 1.40 -30.74
C ALA A 347 7.79 1.82 -29.45
N SER A 348 8.20 2.94 -28.83
CA SER A 348 7.52 3.49 -27.65
C SER A 348 6.19 4.12 -28.02
N CYS A 349 6.08 4.81 -29.18
CA CYS A 349 4.80 5.29 -29.69
C CYS A 349 3.80 4.16 -29.92
N TYR A 350 4.27 3.00 -30.41
CA TYR A 350 3.44 1.80 -30.56
C TYR A 350 2.98 1.23 -29.21
N LYS A 351 3.87 1.16 -28.20
CA LYS A 351 3.51 0.67 -26.85
C LYS A 351 2.58 1.60 -26.09
N SER A 352 2.66 2.91 -26.31
CA SER A 352 1.75 3.88 -25.69
C SER A 352 0.31 3.77 -26.21
N CYS A 353 0.09 3.19 -27.39
CA CYS A 353 -1.24 2.85 -27.89
C CYS A 353 -1.84 1.57 -27.27
N CYS A 354 -1.08 0.82 -26.45
CA CYS A 354 -1.61 -0.38 -25.77
C CYS A 354 -1.65 -0.24 -24.24
N LEU A 355 -1.34 0.95 -23.69
CA LEU A 355 -1.12 1.14 -22.24
C LEU A 355 -1.63 2.48 -21.63
N GLY A 356 -2.44 3.28 -22.32
CA GLY A 356 -3.11 4.48 -21.78
C GLY A 356 -4.50 4.30 -21.14
#